data_AF-A0A932RXZ3-F1
#
_entry.id   AF-A0A932RXZ3-F1
#
_cell.length_a   1.000
_cell.length_b   1.000
_cell.length_c   1.000
_cell.angle_alpha   90.00
_cell.angle_beta   90.00
_cell.angle_gamma   90.00
#
_symmetry.space_group_name_H-M   'P 1'
#
loop_
_entity.id
_entity.type
_entity.pdbx_description
1 polymer ?
#
loop_
_entity_poly.entity_id
_entity_poly.type
_entity_poly.pdbx_seq_one_letter_code
_entity_poly.pdbx_strand_id
1 'polypeptide(L)'
;MEKMNDDQNSAVRFIGYAISTFPAQLRDGLGGGDYLGNVSVERDLEMRVCILKNAIDTARAQLPVNESVGNVNNIFLVPEFFFHGPQGPYLFSHADEDPMITLKRLLVQYFPLNDYANWTLVLGTAITAKVADPKRLFESSSVRVRNETVKFLIDQEQKARSALSQIVTNTLKSFIQDCQNIPDVAVRGRSPIFSHIPLVVIPTGTESNWMTS
;
A
#
# COMPACT_ATOMS: atom_id res chain seq x y z
N MET A 1 -30.32 28.21 24.17
CA MET A 1 -31.10 27.16 23.48
C MET A 1 -30.48 27.02 22.11
N GLU A 2 -29.52 26.12 21.99
CA GLU A 2 -29.06 25.61 20.70
C GLU A 2 -28.51 24.22 21.03
N LYS A 3 -29.35 23.20 20.81
CA LYS A 3 -28.91 21.81 20.90
C LYS A 3 -27.96 21.63 19.72
N MET A 4 -26.68 21.38 20.00
CA MET A 4 -25.84 20.68 19.03
C MET A 4 -26.56 19.37 18.71
N ASN A 5 -27.05 19.24 17.49
CA ASN A 5 -27.57 17.97 17.00
C ASN A 5 -26.41 16.99 17.01
N ASP A 6 -26.51 16.06 17.94
CA ASP A 6 -25.79 14.80 17.98
C ASP A 6 -26.34 13.94 16.82
N ASP A 7 -26.09 14.35 15.57
CA ASP A 7 -26.28 13.48 14.39
C ASP A 7 -25.13 12.46 14.40
N GLN A 8 -25.12 11.61 15.43
CA GLN A 8 -24.24 10.45 15.49
C GLN A 8 -24.69 9.49 14.41
N ASN A 9 -23.78 9.17 13.49
CA ASN A 9 -23.84 7.88 12.81
C ASN A 9 -24.00 6.80 13.89
N SER A 10 -25.19 6.21 13.98
CA SER A 10 -25.55 5.34 15.10
C SER A 10 -24.90 3.96 15.01
N ALA A 11 -24.32 3.62 13.85
CA ALA A 11 -23.62 2.36 13.64
C ALA A 11 -22.36 2.50 12.77
N VAL A 12 -21.44 1.54 12.95
CA VAL A 12 -20.22 1.38 12.15
C VAL A 12 -20.26 0.00 11.50
N ARG A 13 -19.98 -0.05 10.20
CA ARG A 13 -19.87 -1.29 9.41
C ARG A 13 -18.44 -1.48 8.95
N PHE A 14 -17.85 -2.61 9.28
CA PHE A 14 -16.55 -3.02 8.74
C PHE A 14 -16.76 -3.94 7.53
N ILE A 15 -16.02 -3.66 6.45
CA ILE A 15 -16.05 -4.41 5.19
C ILE A 15 -14.61 -4.84 4.89
N GLY A 16 -14.32 -6.11 5.16
CA GLY A 16 -13.05 -6.71 4.74
C GLY A 16 -13.17 -7.23 3.30
N TYR A 17 -12.20 -6.90 2.46
CA TYR A 17 -12.17 -7.40 1.08
C TYR A 17 -10.79 -7.98 0.77
N ALA A 18 -10.75 -9.25 0.36
CA ALA A 18 -9.51 -9.88 -0.09
C ALA A 18 -9.27 -9.49 -1.55
N ILE A 19 -8.22 -8.70 -1.79
CA ILE A 19 -7.80 -8.31 -3.14
C ILE A 19 -6.44 -8.95 -3.39
N SER A 20 -6.31 -9.73 -4.46
CA SER A 20 -5.03 -10.33 -4.81
C SER A 20 -4.10 -9.26 -5.38
N THR A 21 -3.06 -8.91 -4.64
CA THR A 21 -2.02 -7.98 -5.10
C THR A 21 -0.82 -8.67 -5.73
N PHE A 22 -0.91 -9.98 -5.95
CA PHE A 22 0.17 -10.72 -6.59
C PHE A 22 0.37 -10.24 -8.04
N PRO A 23 1.62 -10.28 -8.53
CA PRO A 23 1.88 -10.09 -9.95
C PRO A 23 1.08 -11.09 -10.80
N ALA A 24 0.30 -10.61 -11.77
CA ALA A 24 -0.49 -11.46 -12.67
C ALA A 24 0.38 -12.45 -13.49
N GLN A 25 1.68 -12.17 -13.61
CA GLN A 25 2.66 -13.00 -14.30
C GLN A 25 3.15 -14.20 -13.45
N LEU A 26 2.95 -14.19 -12.13
CA LEU A 26 3.36 -15.28 -11.22
C LEU A 26 2.25 -16.33 -11.07
N ARG A 27 1.76 -16.83 -12.21
CA ARG A 27 0.59 -17.72 -12.28
C ARG A 27 0.84 -19.17 -11.83
N ASP A 28 2.07 -19.53 -11.49
CA ASP A 28 2.41 -20.90 -11.10
C ASP A 28 2.23 -21.10 -9.59
N GLY A 29 0.98 -21.33 -9.18
CA GLY A 29 0.68 -22.18 -8.01
C GLY A 29 0.00 -21.55 -6.79
N LEU A 30 -0.08 -20.21 -6.67
CA LEU A 30 -0.67 -19.55 -5.48
C LEU A 30 -1.76 -18.51 -5.80
N GLY A 31 -2.36 -18.60 -6.97
CA GLY A 31 -3.30 -17.59 -7.47
C GLY A 31 -2.54 -16.45 -8.14
N GLY A 32 -2.59 -16.40 -9.47
CA GLY A 32 -2.11 -15.22 -10.19
C GLY A 32 -2.90 -14.01 -9.70
N GLY A 33 -2.21 -12.93 -9.34
CA GLY A 33 -2.93 -11.73 -8.89
C GLY A 33 -3.38 -10.86 -10.05
N ASP A 34 -4.05 -9.76 -9.72
CA ASP A 34 -4.72 -8.91 -10.71
C ASP A 34 -3.81 -7.81 -11.26
N TYR A 35 -2.58 -7.72 -10.74
CA TYR A 35 -1.71 -6.58 -10.91
C TYR A 35 -0.44 -6.92 -11.69
N LEU A 36 -0.15 -6.27 -12.82
CA LEU A 36 1.05 -6.58 -13.62
C LEU A 36 2.32 -5.81 -13.21
N GLY A 37 2.17 -4.68 -12.48
CA GLY A 37 3.24 -3.70 -12.33
C GLY A 37 3.35 -2.76 -13.53
N ASN A 38 3.65 -1.48 -13.29
CA ASN A 38 4.01 -0.54 -14.35
C ASN A 38 5.30 0.19 -14.00
N VAL A 39 6.11 0.46 -15.03
CA VAL A 39 7.33 1.27 -14.88
C VAL A 39 7.01 2.74 -14.55
N SER A 40 5.85 3.24 -15.02
CA SER A 40 5.34 4.55 -14.65
C SER A 40 4.60 4.45 -13.33
N VAL A 41 5.12 5.16 -12.31
CA VAL A 41 4.54 5.23 -10.97
C VAL A 41 3.10 5.74 -11.00
N GLU A 42 2.82 6.79 -11.77
CA GLU A 42 1.47 7.35 -11.86
C GLU A 42 0.48 6.33 -12.44
N ARG A 43 0.88 5.63 -13.52
CA ARG A 43 0.02 4.61 -14.13
C ARG A 43 -0.16 3.39 -13.22
N ASP A 44 0.88 3.01 -12.49
CA ASP A 44 0.86 1.94 -11.48
C ASP A 44 -0.19 2.26 -10.39
N LEU A 45 -0.10 3.46 -9.82
CA LEU A 45 -1.05 3.95 -8.81
C LEU A 45 -2.48 4.02 -9.33
N GLU A 46 -2.69 4.54 -10.54
CA GLU A 46 -4.03 4.64 -11.16
C GLU A 46 -4.66 3.25 -11.34
N MET A 47 -3.90 2.27 -11.84
CA MET A 47 -4.41 0.90 -12.00
C MET A 47 -4.73 0.26 -10.64
N ARG A 48 -3.90 0.47 -9.62
CA ARG A 48 -4.17 -0.02 -8.26
C ARG A 48 -5.42 0.63 -7.65
N VAL A 49 -5.61 1.93 -7.83
CA VAL A 49 -6.82 2.64 -7.40
C VAL A 49 -8.06 2.14 -8.16
N CYS A 50 -7.93 1.80 -9.45
CA CYS A 50 -9.01 1.20 -10.23
C CYS A 50 -9.45 -0.16 -9.66
N ILE A 51 -8.50 -1.02 -9.27
CA ILE A 51 -8.79 -2.30 -8.59
C ILE A 51 -9.56 -2.04 -7.28
N LEU A 52 -9.11 -1.08 -6.48
CA LEU A 52 -9.79 -0.69 -5.25
C LEU A 52 -11.21 -0.17 -5.52
N LYS A 53 -11.38 0.67 -6.53
CA LYS A 53 -12.69 1.21 -6.91
C LYS A 53 -13.66 0.09 -7.24
N ASN A 54 -13.24 -0.88 -8.05
CA ASN A 54 -14.09 -2.02 -8.40
C ASN A 54 -14.48 -2.85 -7.17
N ALA A 55 -13.55 -3.09 -6.25
CA ALA A 55 -13.84 -3.83 -5.02
C ALA A 55 -14.80 -3.08 -4.08
N ILE A 56 -14.58 -1.77 -3.92
CA ILE A 56 -15.43 -0.90 -3.09
C ILE A 56 -16.82 -0.74 -3.71
N ASP A 57 -16.92 -0.59 -5.03
CA ASP A 57 -18.21 -0.55 -5.74
C ASP A 57 -18.98 -1.85 -5.60
N THR A 58 -18.27 -2.98 -5.70
CA THR A 58 -18.84 -4.31 -5.47
C THR A 58 -19.39 -4.42 -4.05
N ALA A 59 -18.63 -3.96 -3.05
CA ALA A 59 -19.10 -3.94 -1.67
C ALA A 59 -20.28 -2.98 -1.46
N ARG A 60 -20.23 -1.77 -2.03
CA ARG A 60 -21.29 -0.76 -1.98
C ARG A 60 -22.59 -1.29 -2.58
N ALA A 61 -22.53 -2.01 -3.69
CA ALA A 61 -23.69 -2.62 -4.35
C ALA A 61 -24.37 -3.71 -3.51
N GLN A 62 -23.67 -4.28 -2.53
CA GLN A 62 -24.23 -5.28 -1.60
C GLN A 62 -24.81 -4.66 -0.33
N LEU A 63 -24.74 -3.33 -0.17
CA LEU A 63 -25.31 -2.66 0.99
C LEU A 63 -26.84 -2.54 0.90
N PRO A 64 -27.55 -2.49 2.04
CA PRO A 64 -29.00 -2.32 2.04
C PRO A 64 -29.45 -1.04 1.33
N VAL A 65 -30.37 -1.17 0.37
CA VAL A 65 -30.84 -0.06 -0.50
C VAL A 65 -31.64 1.01 0.26
N ASN A 66 -32.18 0.66 1.44
CA ASN A 66 -33.05 1.52 2.25
C ASN A 66 -32.34 2.12 3.48
N GLU A 67 -31.00 2.09 3.51
CA GLU A 67 -30.24 2.70 4.59
C GLU A 67 -30.22 4.22 4.46
N SER A 68 -30.61 4.94 5.52
CA SER A 68 -30.56 6.40 5.53
C SER A 68 -29.13 6.89 5.36
N VAL A 69 -28.91 7.79 4.40
CA VAL A 69 -27.62 8.44 4.16
C VAL A 69 -27.14 9.10 5.45
N GLY A 70 -25.89 8.79 5.86
CA GLY A 70 -25.28 9.38 7.06
C GLY A 70 -25.69 8.73 8.39
N ASN A 71 -26.35 7.57 8.38
CA ASN A 71 -26.64 6.82 9.61
C ASN A 71 -25.59 5.75 9.94
N VAL A 72 -24.88 5.24 8.93
CA VAL A 72 -23.86 4.19 9.08
C VAL A 72 -22.55 4.62 8.45
N ASN A 73 -21.47 4.55 9.23
CA ASN A 73 -20.11 4.73 8.72
C ASN A 73 -19.58 3.41 8.17
N ASN A 74 -19.18 3.40 6.90
CA ASN A 74 -18.60 2.24 6.23
C ASN A 74 -17.08 2.34 6.30
N ILE A 75 -16.45 1.36 6.95
CA ILE A 75 -14.99 1.21 7.01
C ILE A 75 -14.61 0.05 6.11
N PHE A 76 -13.98 0.36 4.98
CA PHE A 76 -13.48 -0.62 4.03
C PHE A 76 -12.01 -0.92 4.29
N LEU A 77 -11.66 -2.19 4.50
CA LEU A 77 -10.31 -2.62 4.86
C LEU A 77 -9.75 -3.60 3.83
N VAL A 78 -8.55 -3.30 3.37
CA VAL A 78 -7.75 -4.14 2.48
C VAL A 78 -6.31 -4.22 3.00
N PRO A 79 -6.08 -4.85 4.18
CA PRO A 79 -4.79 -4.79 4.88
C PRO A 79 -3.64 -5.38 4.07
N GLU A 80 -3.92 -6.35 3.21
CA GLU A 80 -2.93 -7.03 2.36
C GLU A 80 -2.80 -6.37 0.97
N PHE A 81 -3.35 -5.17 0.79
CA PHE A 81 -3.18 -4.42 -0.45
C PHE A 81 -1.92 -3.56 -0.41
N PHE A 82 -0.98 -3.83 -1.32
CA PHE A 82 0.29 -3.12 -1.36
C PHE A 82 0.33 -2.12 -2.51
N PHE A 83 0.82 -0.90 -2.26
CA PHE A 83 1.24 0.04 -3.30
C PHE A 83 2.75 0.10 -3.32
N HIS A 84 3.36 -0.48 -4.35
CA HIS A 84 4.79 -0.69 -4.40
C HIS A 84 5.23 -0.71 -5.88
N GLY A 85 6.42 -0.17 -6.15
CA GLY A 85 6.99 -0.04 -7.49
C GLY A 85 7.76 -1.29 -7.94
N PRO A 86 8.30 -1.28 -9.16
CA PRO A 86 9.03 -2.41 -9.73
C PRO A 86 10.31 -2.77 -8.97
N GLN A 87 10.89 -1.84 -8.18
CA GLN A 87 12.07 -2.10 -7.36
C GLN A 87 11.72 -2.47 -5.90
N GLY A 88 10.44 -2.70 -5.59
CA GLY A 88 9.93 -2.77 -4.22
C GLY A 88 9.21 -1.47 -3.90
N PRO A 89 9.85 -0.43 -3.37
CA PRO A 89 9.21 0.89 -3.20
C PRO A 89 8.96 1.61 -4.54
N TYR A 90 8.06 2.59 -4.53
CA TYR A 90 8.12 3.67 -5.53
C TYR A 90 9.29 4.60 -5.20
N LEU A 91 10.23 4.70 -6.13
CA LEU A 91 11.39 5.57 -6.01
C LEU A 91 11.04 6.98 -6.45
N PHE A 92 11.50 7.99 -5.70
CA PHE A 92 11.37 9.40 -6.06
C PHE A 92 12.59 10.19 -5.59
N SER A 93 12.99 11.20 -6.35
CA SER A 93 14.14 12.06 -6.01
C SER A 93 13.75 13.27 -5.17
N HIS A 94 14.68 14.20 -4.95
CA HIS A 94 14.36 15.50 -4.35
C HIS A 94 13.61 16.43 -5.30
N ALA A 95 13.75 16.23 -6.61
CA ALA A 95 13.07 17.03 -7.62
C ALA A 95 11.66 16.50 -7.92
N ASP A 96 11.40 15.23 -7.59
CA ASP A 96 10.11 14.59 -7.83
C ASP A 96 9.17 14.73 -6.63
N GLU A 97 7.88 14.72 -6.92
CA GLU A 97 6.83 14.69 -5.92
C GLU A 97 6.77 13.32 -5.22
N ASP A 98 6.46 13.30 -3.92
CA ASP A 98 6.21 12.05 -3.18
C ASP A 98 5.01 11.31 -3.83
N PRO A 99 5.14 10.04 -4.24
CA PRO A 99 4.05 9.27 -4.85
C PRO A 99 2.75 9.24 -4.04
N MET A 100 2.82 9.46 -2.72
CA MET A 100 1.64 9.59 -1.87
C MET A 100 0.74 10.78 -2.23
N ILE A 101 1.29 11.86 -2.82
CA ILE A 101 0.50 13.01 -3.26
C ILE A 101 -0.32 12.63 -4.50
N THR A 102 0.30 11.92 -5.46
CA THR A 102 -0.43 11.34 -6.60
C THR A 102 -1.50 10.36 -6.15
N LEU A 103 -1.19 9.47 -5.20
CA LEU A 103 -2.19 8.56 -4.63
C LEU A 103 -3.36 9.33 -4.00
N LYS A 104 -3.08 10.38 -3.21
CA LYS A 104 -4.13 11.25 -2.64
C LYS A 104 -5.04 11.82 -3.73
N ARG A 105 -4.45 12.40 -4.78
CA ARG A 105 -5.21 12.98 -5.91
C ARG A 105 -6.12 11.95 -6.57
N LEU A 106 -5.60 10.75 -6.82
CA LEU A 106 -6.38 9.67 -7.41
C LEU A 106 -7.51 9.20 -6.48
N LEU A 107 -7.28 9.10 -5.17
CA LEU A 107 -8.33 8.71 -4.22
C LEU A 107 -9.45 9.75 -4.18
N VAL A 108 -9.15 11.04 -4.17
CA VAL A 108 -10.16 12.11 -4.26
C VAL A 108 -10.96 12.03 -5.56
N GLN A 109 -10.30 11.72 -6.67
CA GLN A 109 -10.95 11.60 -7.98
C GLN A 109 -11.87 10.38 -8.06
N TYR A 110 -11.43 9.23 -7.57
CA TYR A 110 -12.16 7.96 -7.68
C TYR A 110 -13.24 7.77 -6.62
N PHE A 111 -13.08 8.42 -5.46
CA PHE A 111 -14.02 8.36 -4.36
C PHE A 111 -14.50 9.78 -4.04
N PRO A 112 -15.40 10.35 -4.86
CA PRO A 112 -15.93 11.69 -4.61
C PRO A 112 -16.91 11.71 -3.43
N LEU A 113 -16.97 12.83 -2.71
CA LEU A 113 -17.81 13.03 -1.53
C LEU A 113 -19.27 12.65 -1.77
N ASN A 114 -19.84 13.01 -2.93
CA ASN A 114 -21.23 12.75 -3.27
C ASN A 114 -21.60 11.26 -3.26
N ASP A 115 -20.61 10.39 -3.49
CA ASP A 115 -20.81 8.94 -3.57
C ASP A 115 -20.33 8.20 -2.32
N TYR A 116 -19.37 8.78 -1.58
CA TYR A 116 -18.64 8.11 -0.51
C TYR A 116 -18.60 8.90 0.81
N ALA A 117 -19.54 9.83 1.03
CA ALA A 117 -19.55 10.73 2.21
C ALA A 117 -19.37 10.04 3.57
N ASN A 118 -19.94 8.84 3.73
CA ASN A 118 -19.87 8.03 4.95
C ASN A 118 -18.85 6.88 4.88
N TRP A 119 -17.83 6.99 4.03
CA TRP A 119 -16.81 5.96 3.85
C TRP A 119 -15.46 6.38 4.41
N THR A 120 -14.80 5.42 5.05
CA THR A 120 -13.38 5.45 5.40
C THR A 120 -12.71 4.24 4.77
N LEU A 121 -11.62 4.47 4.05
CA LEU A 121 -10.86 3.47 3.33
C LEU A 121 -9.50 3.26 4.02
N VAL A 122 -9.21 2.02 4.40
CA VAL A 122 -7.95 1.58 4.99
C VAL A 122 -7.22 0.70 3.98
N LEU A 123 -6.26 1.29 3.26
CA LEU A 123 -5.80 0.79 1.96
C LEU A 123 -4.51 -0.04 2.01
N GLY A 124 -4.28 -0.77 3.12
CA GLY A 124 -3.11 -1.63 3.27
C GLY A 124 -1.80 -0.83 3.43
N THR A 125 -0.78 -1.12 2.62
CA THR A 125 0.57 -0.53 2.79
C THR A 125 1.09 0.10 1.49
N ALA A 126 1.41 1.38 1.54
CA ALA A 126 2.18 2.06 0.51
C ALA A 126 3.67 2.11 0.88
N ILE A 127 4.53 1.69 -0.04
CA ILE A 127 5.98 1.65 0.14
C ILE A 127 6.60 2.65 -0.82
N THR A 128 7.22 3.69 -0.26
CA THR A 128 7.93 4.73 -1.02
C THR A 128 9.38 4.78 -0.54
N ALA A 129 10.30 5.18 -1.41
CA ALA A 129 11.67 5.43 -1.01
C ALA A 129 12.20 6.69 -1.68
N LYS A 130 12.71 7.61 -0.87
CA LYS A 130 13.37 8.80 -1.36
C LYS A 130 14.84 8.46 -1.64
N VAL A 131 15.28 8.68 -2.87
CA VAL A 131 16.65 8.38 -3.31
C VAL A 131 17.17 9.57 -4.12
N ALA A 132 18.27 10.17 -3.66
CA ALA A 132 18.81 11.38 -4.30
C ALA A 132 19.28 11.13 -5.74
N ASP A 133 19.95 10.01 -5.99
CA ASP A 133 20.40 9.58 -7.31
C ASP A 133 20.21 8.06 -7.46
N PRO A 134 19.05 7.61 -7.97
CA PRO A 134 18.78 6.19 -8.18
C PRO A 134 19.80 5.52 -9.11
N LYS A 135 20.28 6.24 -10.13
CA LYS A 135 21.22 5.69 -11.11
C LYS A 135 22.55 5.35 -10.44
N ARG A 136 23.11 6.30 -9.70
CA ARG A 136 24.34 6.08 -8.92
C ARG A 136 24.17 4.97 -7.88
N LEU A 137 23.01 4.89 -7.23
CA LEU A 137 22.71 3.83 -6.27
C LEU A 137 22.82 2.45 -6.93
N PHE A 138 22.17 2.25 -8.08
CA PHE A 138 22.19 0.96 -8.79
C PHE A 138 23.54 0.64 -9.44
N GLU A 139 24.32 1.66 -9.80
CA GLU A 139 25.68 1.49 -10.35
C GLU A 139 26.74 1.20 -9.28
N SER A 140 26.44 1.43 -7.99
CA SER A 140 27.37 1.20 -6.90
C SER A 140 27.80 -0.27 -6.79
N SER A 141 29.11 -0.50 -6.78
CA SER A 141 29.70 -1.83 -6.60
C SER A 141 29.21 -2.53 -5.33
N SER A 142 29.01 -1.78 -4.23
CA SER A 142 28.52 -2.36 -2.97
C SER A 142 27.08 -2.87 -3.11
N VAL A 143 26.21 -2.11 -3.77
CA VAL A 143 24.82 -2.49 -4.03
C VAL A 143 24.76 -3.71 -4.96
N ARG A 144 25.58 -3.71 -6.02
CA ARG A 144 25.68 -4.85 -6.93
C ARG A 144 26.10 -6.14 -6.23
N VAL A 145 27.16 -6.10 -5.41
CA VAL A 145 27.64 -7.28 -4.66
C VAL A 145 26.60 -7.77 -3.67
N ARG A 146 25.91 -6.87 -2.95
CA ARG A 146 24.84 -7.25 -2.02
C ARG A 146 23.66 -7.89 -2.74
N ASN A 147 23.25 -7.35 -3.88
CA ASN A 147 22.16 -7.91 -4.69
C ASN A 147 22.51 -9.28 -5.26
N GLU A 148 23.74 -9.48 -5.76
CA GLU A 148 24.21 -10.80 -6.20
C GLU A 148 24.27 -11.80 -5.04
N THR A 149 24.67 -11.37 -3.84
CA THR A 149 24.68 -12.22 -2.64
C THR A 149 23.26 -12.66 -2.26
N VAL A 150 22.30 -11.73 -2.26
CA VAL A 150 20.88 -12.05 -2.02
C VAL A 150 20.36 -13.03 -3.07
N LYS A 151 20.64 -12.78 -4.35
CA LYS A 151 20.23 -13.65 -5.46
C LYS A 151 20.81 -15.06 -5.31
N PHE A 152 22.09 -15.17 -4.96
CA PHE A 152 22.73 -16.44 -4.68
C PHE A 152 22.06 -17.17 -3.50
N LEU A 153 21.81 -16.48 -2.38
CA LEU A 153 21.17 -17.09 -1.21
C LEU A 153 19.73 -17.54 -1.51
N ILE A 154 18.96 -16.80 -2.31
CA ILE A 154 17.62 -17.22 -2.76
C ILE A 154 17.70 -18.48 -3.63
N ASP A 155 18.62 -18.52 -4.59
CA ASP A 155 18.82 -19.70 -5.44
C ASP A 155 19.21 -20.94 -4.61
N GLN A 156 20.04 -20.76 -3.57
CA GLN A 156 20.39 -21.84 -2.64
C GLN A 156 19.21 -22.26 -1.76
N GLU A 157 18.37 -21.31 -1.32
CA GLU A 157 17.18 -21.60 -0.52
C GLU A 157 16.20 -22.49 -1.29
N GLN A 158 15.93 -22.16 -2.55
CA GLN A 158 15.05 -22.93 -3.45
C GLN A 158 15.56 -24.35 -3.72
N LYS A 159 16.89 -24.55 -3.70
CA LYS A 159 17.53 -25.86 -3.91
C LYS A 159 17.68 -26.67 -2.62
N ALA A 160 17.73 -25.99 -1.48
CA ALA A 160 17.92 -26.63 -0.19
C ALA A 160 16.67 -27.37 0.26
N ARG A 161 16.86 -28.43 1.06
CA ARG A 161 15.76 -29.19 1.69
C ARG A 161 15.90 -29.17 3.20
N SER A 162 14.76 -29.25 3.89
CA SER A 162 14.65 -29.42 5.34
C SER A 162 15.56 -28.47 6.14
N ALA A 163 16.47 -28.99 6.96
CA ALA A 163 17.31 -28.21 7.86
C ALA A 163 18.25 -27.24 7.12
N LEU A 164 18.68 -27.58 5.91
CA LEU A 164 19.54 -26.71 5.12
C LEU A 164 18.78 -25.47 4.62
N SER A 165 17.50 -25.61 4.24
CA SER A 165 16.66 -24.47 3.83
C SER A 165 16.48 -23.49 4.99
N GLN A 166 16.32 -23.99 6.23
CA GLN A 166 16.21 -23.12 7.41
C GLN A 166 17.50 -22.32 7.67
N ILE A 167 18.67 -22.95 7.52
CA ILE A 167 19.97 -22.28 7.69
C ILE A 167 20.16 -21.20 6.64
N VAL A 168 19.87 -21.51 5.37
CA VAL A 168 19.98 -20.55 4.26
C VAL A 168 18.99 -19.40 4.46
N THR A 169 17.75 -19.69 4.86
CA THR A 169 16.72 -18.68 5.18
C THR A 169 17.17 -17.74 6.29
N ASN A 170 17.73 -18.27 7.38
CA ASN A 170 18.21 -17.44 8.49
C ASN A 170 19.41 -16.58 8.07
N THR A 171 20.31 -17.12 7.26
CA THR A 171 21.45 -16.40 6.69
C THR A 171 20.99 -15.26 5.79
N LEU A 172 20.03 -15.54 4.90
CA LEU A 172 19.42 -14.54 4.03
C LEU A 172 18.77 -13.41 4.84
N LYS A 173 17.97 -13.74 5.85
CA LYS A 173 17.34 -12.75 6.74
C LYS A 173 18.38 -11.86 7.43
N SER A 174 19.40 -12.46 8.02
CA SER A 174 20.46 -11.72 8.73
C SER A 174 21.23 -10.81 7.75
N PHE A 175 21.58 -11.33 6.57
CA PHE A 175 22.27 -10.53 5.55
C PHE A 175 21.43 -9.34 5.10
N ILE A 176 20.12 -9.51 4.88
CA ILE A 176 19.25 -8.39 4.53
C ILE A 176 19.20 -7.37 5.68
N GLN A 177 19.00 -7.82 6.92
CA GLN A 177 18.88 -6.93 8.08
C GLN A 177 20.16 -6.13 8.33
N ASP A 178 21.32 -6.78 8.27
CA ASP A 178 22.59 -6.18 8.68
C ASP A 178 23.30 -5.46 7.54
N CYS A 179 23.14 -5.94 6.30
CA CYS A 179 23.93 -5.48 5.16
C CYS A 179 23.15 -4.70 4.11
N GLN A 180 21.81 -4.74 4.08
CA GLN A 180 21.01 -3.97 3.09
C GLN A 180 20.53 -2.62 3.62
N ASN A 181 20.88 -2.22 4.85
CA ASN A 181 20.63 -0.86 5.30
C ASN A 181 21.53 0.12 4.51
N ILE A 182 20.93 0.96 3.67
CA ILE A 182 21.63 1.96 2.85
C ILE A 182 21.25 3.34 3.39
N PRO A 183 22.20 4.13 3.91
CA PRO A 183 21.90 5.45 4.48
C PRO A 183 21.33 6.43 3.44
N ASP A 184 21.60 6.19 2.16
CA ASP A 184 21.11 7.01 1.04
C ASP A 184 19.68 6.68 0.60
N VAL A 185 19.03 5.68 1.22
CA VAL A 185 17.67 5.24 0.89
C VAL A 185 16.79 5.28 2.13
N ALA A 186 15.85 6.22 2.16
CA ALA A 186 14.83 6.27 3.21
C ALA A 186 13.56 5.55 2.74
N VAL A 187 13.44 4.24 3.05
CA VAL A 187 12.22 3.47 2.79
C VAL A 187 11.16 3.83 3.83
N ARG A 188 9.94 4.12 3.37
CA ARG A 188 8.79 4.47 4.21
C ARG A 188 7.63 3.55 3.88
N GLY A 189 7.29 2.68 4.82
CA GLY A 189 6.01 1.97 4.84
C GLY A 189 4.95 2.86 5.49
N ARG A 190 3.86 3.12 4.78
CA ARG A 190 2.76 3.96 5.22
C ARG A 190 1.46 3.19 5.08
N SER A 191 0.53 3.36 6.01
CA SER A 191 -0.82 2.79 5.88
C SER A 191 -1.77 3.88 5.40
N PRO A 192 -2.12 3.91 4.10
CA PRO A 192 -2.92 5.01 3.57
C PRO A 192 -4.35 4.92 4.12
N ILE A 193 -4.79 5.97 4.81
CA ILE A 193 -6.17 6.10 5.26
C ILE A 193 -6.79 7.30 4.55
N PHE A 194 -7.89 7.04 3.83
CA PHE A 194 -8.67 8.06 3.14
C PHE A 194 -10.08 8.10 3.73
N SER A 195 -10.52 9.27 4.16
CA SER A 195 -11.84 9.43 4.76
C SER A 195 -12.45 10.78 4.42
N HIS A 196 -13.75 10.76 4.14
CA HIS A 196 -14.58 11.97 4.10
C HIS A 196 -15.19 12.31 5.46
N ILE A 197 -15.12 11.36 6.41
CA ILE A 197 -15.57 11.58 7.77
C ILE A 197 -14.44 12.30 8.52
N PRO A 198 -14.70 13.40 9.23
CA PRO A 198 -13.70 14.04 10.07
C PRO A 198 -13.14 13.05 11.09
N LEU A 199 -11.82 12.80 11.02
CA LEU A 199 -11.13 11.93 11.97
C LEU A 199 -10.44 12.79 13.04
N VAL A 200 -10.65 12.46 14.31
CA VAL A 200 -9.92 13.10 15.41
C VAL A 200 -8.49 12.57 15.40
N VAL A 201 -7.54 13.44 15.02
CA VAL A 201 -6.12 13.10 15.01
C VAL A 201 -5.58 13.21 16.44
N ILE A 202 -5.19 12.09 17.03
CA ILE A 202 -4.38 12.08 18.25
C ILE A 202 -2.92 12.11 17.79
N PRO A 203 -2.16 13.20 18.05
CA PRO A 203 -0.80 13.33 17.56
C PRO A 203 0.09 12.30 18.25
N THR A 204 0.40 11.22 17.53
CA THR A 204 1.30 10.14 17.96
C THR A 204 2.59 10.08 17.12
N GLY A 205 2.89 11.14 16.35
CA GLY A 205 4.13 11.24 15.55
C GLY A 205 4.10 10.55 14.18
N THR A 206 2.93 10.11 13.70
CA THR A 206 2.73 9.41 12.41
C THR A 206 1.89 10.23 11.42
N GLU A 207 2.13 11.54 11.34
CA GLU A 207 1.35 12.47 10.49
C GLU A 207 1.40 12.13 8.98
N SER A 208 2.29 11.24 8.52
CA SER A 208 2.50 10.90 7.11
C SER A 208 1.50 9.95 6.47
N ASN A 209 0.54 9.40 7.23
CA ASN A 209 -0.33 8.30 6.78
C ASN A 209 -1.75 8.75 6.41
N TRP A 210 -2.14 9.97 6.79
CA TRP A 210 -3.50 10.45 6.68
C TRP A 210 -3.71 11.27 5.40
N MET A 211 -4.77 10.95 4.66
CA MET A 211 -5.18 11.69 3.47
C MET A 211 -6.65 12.07 3.62
N THR A 212 -6.91 13.27 4.15
CA THR A 212 -8.25 13.86 4.14
C THR A 212 -8.48 14.58 2.82
N SER A 213 -9.70 14.50 2.28
CA SER A 213 -10.17 15.38 1.19
C SER A 213 -10.23 16.83 1.66
#